data_AF-A0A2H9PPF2-F1
#
_entry.id   AF-A0A2H9PPF2-F1
#
_cell.length_a   1.000
_cell.length_b   1.000
_cell.length_c   1.000
_cell.angle_alpha   90.00
_cell.angle_beta   90.00
_cell.angle_gamma   90.00
#
_symmetry.space_group_name_H-M   'P 1'
#
loop_
_entity.id
_entity.type
_entity.pdbx_description
1 polymer ?
#
loop_
_entity_poly.entity_id
_entity_poly.type
_entity_poly.pdbx_seq_one_letter_code
_entity_poly.pdbx_strand_id
1 'polypeptide(L)'
;MMVNDLGKILTALISVLFGLFALFVFVPDVGLVIGFISLTFGILAIIWTLRAKYSLSPGTSLRDYTNYFLFSLIFVLLFSVWDTLIMLFRWDGYFVYPKYILLIIAYLIFVFASYKILYLGKQFGFKTQVKKMNFSNEKKKKR
;
A
#
# COMPACT_ATOMS: atom_id res chain seq x y z
N MET A 1 29.06 9.71 10.16
CA MET A 1 28.21 10.02 8.97
C MET A 1 26.72 9.72 9.17
N MET A 2 26.29 8.88 10.14
CA MET A 2 24.87 8.56 10.41
C MET A 2 24.02 9.68 11.07
N VAL A 3 24.63 10.65 11.76
CA VAL A 3 23.88 11.66 12.55
C VAL A 3 23.08 12.63 11.67
N ASN A 4 23.58 12.94 10.47
CA ASN A 4 22.91 13.88 9.56
C ASN A 4 21.66 13.29 8.90
N ASP A 5 21.57 11.97 8.75
CA ASP A 5 20.39 11.32 8.18
C ASP A 5 19.25 11.22 9.21
N LEU A 6 19.60 11.02 10.48
CA LEU A 6 18.62 10.94 11.57
C LEU A 6 17.90 12.29 11.77
N GLY A 7 18.64 13.41 11.69
CA GLY A 7 18.06 14.75 11.73
C GLY A 7 17.10 15.04 10.58
N LYS A 8 17.43 14.62 9.34
CA LYS A 8 16.56 14.79 8.17
C LYS A 8 15.27 13.96 8.26
N ILE A 9 15.38 12.73 8.78
CA ILE A 9 14.22 11.88 9.00
C ILE A 9 13.31 12.48 10.07
N LEU A 10 13.88 13.01 11.16
CA LEU A 10 13.12 13.63 12.23
C LEU A 10 12.38 14.89 11.76
N THR A 11 13.04 15.76 10.99
CA THR A 11 12.41 16.98 10.44
C THR A 11 11.33 16.64 9.42
N ALA A 12 11.54 15.64 8.57
CA ALA A 12 10.51 15.15 7.67
C ALA A 12 9.29 14.61 8.45
N LEU A 13 9.51 13.85 9.51
CA LEU A 13 8.44 13.30 10.35
C LEU A 13 7.67 14.39 11.09
N ILE A 14 8.36 15.39 11.64
CA ILE A 14 7.75 16.56 12.27
C ILE A 14 6.93 17.36 11.26
N SER A 15 7.44 17.56 10.04
CA SER A 15 6.72 18.26 8.97
C SER A 15 5.43 17.54 8.56
N VAL A 16 5.46 16.20 8.50
CA VAL A 16 4.25 15.39 8.22
C VAL A 16 3.25 15.51 9.36
N LEU A 17 3.70 15.42 10.62
CA LEU A 17 2.84 15.59 11.79
C LEU A 17 2.22 16.98 11.87
N PHE A 18 2.97 18.03 11.56
CA PHE A 18 2.45 19.40 11.49
C PHE A 18 1.44 19.57 10.36
N GLY A 19 1.69 18.98 9.19
CA GLY A 19 0.74 19.01 8.07
C GLY A 19 -0.57 18.30 8.43
N LEU A 20 -0.49 17.14 9.09
CA LEU A 20 -1.66 16.43 9.62
C LEU A 20 -2.41 17.27 10.66
N PHE A 21 -1.70 17.84 11.63
CA PHE A 21 -2.28 18.69 12.66
C PHE A 21 -2.98 19.92 12.07
N ALA A 22 -2.34 20.60 11.10
CA ALA A 22 -2.92 21.73 10.40
C ALA A 22 -4.23 21.34 9.68
N LEU A 23 -4.27 20.18 9.01
CA LEU A 23 -5.51 19.68 8.39
C LEU A 23 -6.64 19.52 9.41
N PHE A 24 -6.37 18.95 10.59
CA PHE A 24 -7.39 18.80 11.64
C PHE A 24 -7.86 20.12 12.26
N VAL A 25 -7.00 21.14 12.30
CA VAL A 25 -7.36 22.46 12.88
C VAL A 25 -8.10 23.34 11.87
N PHE A 26 -7.69 23.33 10.60
CA PHE A 26 -8.21 24.24 9.59
C PHE A 26 -9.40 23.68 8.79
N VAL A 27 -9.57 22.35 8.74
CA VAL A 27 -10.68 21.72 8.02
C VAL A 27 -11.74 21.25 9.02
N PRO A 28 -12.93 21.88 9.08
CA PRO A 28 -13.97 21.52 10.05
C PRO A 28 -14.65 20.18 9.73
N ASP A 29 -14.55 19.70 8.49
CA ASP A 29 -15.12 18.43 8.06
C ASP A 29 -14.08 17.31 8.19
N VAL A 30 -14.27 16.45 9.21
CA VAL A 30 -13.41 15.30 9.48
C VAL A 30 -13.35 14.33 8.29
N GLY A 31 -14.44 14.22 7.52
CA GLY A 31 -14.49 13.37 6.33
C GLY A 31 -13.51 13.84 5.26
N LEU A 32 -13.44 15.16 5.03
CA LEU A 32 -12.48 15.73 4.08
C LEU A 32 -11.03 15.54 4.53
N VAL A 33 -10.74 15.67 5.83
CA VAL A 33 -9.39 15.40 6.38
C VAL A 33 -8.98 13.96 6.12
N ILE A 34 -9.86 12.99 6.41
CA ILE A 34 -9.62 11.57 6.14
C ILE A 34 -9.43 11.33 4.64
N GLY A 35 -10.23 11.99 3.79
CA GLY A 35 -10.11 11.92 2.33
C GLY A 35 -8.72 12.37 1.85
N PHE A 36 -8.26 13.55 2.24
CA PHE A 36 -6.94 14.07 1.85
C PHE A 36 -5.78 13.22 2.37
N ILE A 37 -5.87 12.75 3.61
CA ILE A 37 -4.88 11.84 4.18
C ILE A 37 -4.82 10.53 3.38
N SER A 38 -5.98 9.93 3.11
CA SER A 38 -6.08 8.68 2.35
C SER A 38 -5.53 8.82 0.94
N LEU A 39 -5.81 9.95 0.26
CA LEU A 39 -5.24 10.26 -1.05
C LEU A 39 -3.72 10.34 -1.02
N THR A 40 -3.17 11.04 -0.01
CA THR A 40 -1.72 11.22 0.14
C THR A 40 -1.02 9.88 0.34
N PHE A 41 -1.53 9.06 1.26
CA PHE A 41 -0.99 7.72 1.50
C PHE A 41 -1.19 6.78 0.30
N GLY A 42 -2.32 6.89 -0.40
CA GLY A 42 -2.59 6.11 -1.61
C GLY A 42 -1.60 6.40 -2.74
N ILE A 43 -1.31 7.69 -3.00
CA ILE A 43 -0.29 8.11 -3.98
C ILE A 43 1.09 7.58 -3.57
N LEU A 44 1.47 7.73 -2.31
CA LEU A 44 2.74 7.20 -1.79
C LEU A 44 2.82 5.68 -1.99
N ALA A 45 1.76 4.94 -1.66
CA ALA A 45 1.72 3.48 -1.83
C ALA A 45 1.94 3.07 -3.30
N ILE A 46 1.35 3.80 -4.26
CA ILE A 46 1.57 3.56 -5.69
C ILE A 46 3.04 3.83 -6.07
N ILE A 47 3.62 4.96 -5.64
CA ILE A 47 5.02 5.29 -5.92
C ILE A 47 5.97 4.20 -5.40
N TRP A 48 5.77 3.76 -4.16
CA TRP A 48 6.59 2.70 -3.56
C TRP A 48 6.41 1.37 -4.27
N THR A 49 5.18 1.03 -4.66
CA THR A 49 4.88 -0.21 -5.39
C THR A 49 5.47 -0.18 -6.80
N LEU A 50 5.46 0.97 -7.49
CA LEU A 50 6.16 1.16 -8.76
C LEU A 50 7.67 0.96 -8.60
N ARG A 51 8.28 1.58 -7.60
CA ARG A 51 9.71 1.40 -7.30
C ARG A 51 10.04 -0.07 -7.02
N ALA A 52 9.22 -0.76 -6.23
CA ALA A 52 9.36 -2.18 -5.97
C ALA A 52 9.27 -2.99 -7.27
N LYS A 53 8.28 -2.72 -8.13
CA LYS A 53 8.14 -3.38 -9.44
C LYS A 53 9.38 -3.21 -10.32
N TYR A 54 9.95 -2.00 -10.38
CA TYR A 54 11.14 -1.75 -11.19
C TYR A 54 12.40 -2.43 -10.65
N SER A 55 12.46 -2.70 -9.34
CA SER A 55 13.55 -3.48 -8.73
C SER A 55 13.46 -4.99 -9.02
N LEU A 56 12.32 -5.48 -9.51
CA LEU A 56 12.09 -6.89 -9.83
C LEU A 56 12.42 -7.21 -11.28
N SER A 57 13.06 -8.36 -11.50
CA SER A 57 13.40 -8.85 -12.85
C SER A 57 12.14 -9.05 -13.72
N PRO A 58 12.18 -8.67 -15.01
CA PRO A 58 11.07 -8.86 -15.94
C PRO A 58 10.74 -10.36 -16.09
N GLY A 59 9.46 -10.68 -16.23
CA GLY A 59 8.97 -12.06 -16.38
C GLY A 59 8.91 -12.89 -15.10
N THR A 60 9.25 -12.32 -13.93
CA THR A 60 9.09 -13.02 -12.65
C THR A 60 7.64 -13.01 -12.20
N SER A 61 7.18 -14.12 -11.63
CA SER A 61 5.84 -14.26 -11.04
C SER A 61 5.60 -13.25 -9.90
N LEU A 62 6.66 -12.79 -9.22
CA LEU A 62 6.59 -11.75 -8.20
C LEU A 62 6.30 -10.37 -8.80
N ARG A 63 6.88 -10.03 -9.96
CA ARG A 63 6.61 -8.79 -10.68
C ARG A 63 5.19 -8.75 -11.22
N ASP A 64 4.67 -9.89 -11.68
CA ASP A 64 3.27 -10.01 -12.09
C ASP A 64 2.32 -9.78 -10.91
N TYR A 65 2.63 -10.37 -9.74
CA TYR A 65 1.88 -10.07 -8.51
C TYR A 65 1.89 -8.58 -8.18
N THR A 66 3.07 -7.93 -8.22
CA THR A 66 3.18 -6.48 -7.98
C THR A 66 2.34 -5.68 -8.97
N ASN A 67 2.20 -6.12 -10.22
CA ASN A 67 1.29 -5.48 -11.19
C ASN A 67 -0.18 -5.56 -10.74
N TYR A 68 -0.67 -6.74 -10.37
CA TYR A 68 -2.07 -6.89 -9.90
C TYR A 68 -2.32 -6.07 -8.63
N PHE A 69 -1.36 -6.08 -7.70
CA PHE A 69 -1.44 -5.26 -6.49
C PHE A 69 -1.49 -3.77 -6.81
N LEU A 70 -0.67 -3.31 -7.76
CA LEU A 70 -0.68 -1.92 -8.23
C LEU A 70 -2.02 -1.54 -8.87
N PHE A 71 -2.61 -2.41 -9.69
CA PHE A 71 -3.95 -2.20 -10.23
C PHE A 71 -4.99 -2.06 -9.12
N SER A 72 -4.95 -2.92 -8.09
CA SER A 72 -5.83 -2.81 -6.93
C SER A 72 -5.66 -1.45 -6.23
N LEU A 73 -4.43 -1.01 -5.99
CA LEU A 73 -4.14 0.31 -5.40
C LEU A 73 -4.69 1.47 -6.23
N ILE A 74 -4.64 1.40 -7.56
CA ILE A 74 -5.23 2.42 -8.43
C ILE A 74 -6.74 2.50 -8.21
N PHE A 75 -7.45 1.37 -8.16
CA PHE A 75 -8.90 1.37 -7.92
C PHE A 75 -9.27 1.89 -6.52
N VAL A 76 -8.49 1.54 -5.49
CA VAL A 76 -8.67 2.09 -4.14
C VAL A 76 -8.43 3.61 -4.14
N LEU A 77 -7.42 4.09 -4.87
CA LEU A 77 -7.17 5.52 -5.00
C LEU A 77 -8.32 6.23 -5.73
N LEU A 78 -8.82 5.66 -6.83
CA LEU A 78 -9.98 6.20 -7.54
C LEU A 78 -11.23 6.25 -6.66
N PHE A 79 -11.45 5.22 -5.85
CA PHE A 79 -12.51 5.21 -4.83
C PHE A 79 -12.33 6.38 -3.85
N SER A 80 -11.11 6.58 -3.33
CA SER A 80 -10.81 7.67 -2.39
C SER A 80 -11.01 9.04 -3.04
N VAL A 81 -10.62 9.21 -4.31
CA VAL A 81 -10.84 10.46 -5.07
C VAL A 81 -12.33 10.71 -5.21
N TRP A 82 -13.10 9.71 -5.63
CA TRP A 82 -14.54 9.84 -5.84
C TRP A 82 -15.30 10.14 -4.54
N ASP A 83 -14.98 9.44 -3.45
CA ASP A 83 -15.59 9.68 -2.15
C ASP A 83 -15.27 11.09 -1.61
N THR A 84 -14.03 11.55 -1.80
CA THR A 84 -13.63 12.92 -1.43
C THR A 84 -14.38 13.96 -2.28
N LEU A 85 -14.57 13.72 -3.58
CA LEU A 85 -15.34 14.61 -4.46
C LEU A 85 -16.81 14.68 -4.03
N ILE A 86 -17.42 13.54 -3.69
CA ILE A 86 -18.80 13.50 -3.15
C ILE A 86 -18.90 14.37 -1.91
N MET A 87 -17.96 14.25 -0.97
CA MET A 87 -17.97 15.06 0.26
C MET A 87 -17.77 16.55 -0.03
N LEU A 88 -16.85 16.89 -0.94
CA LEU A 88 -16.52 18.27 -1.29
C LEU A 88 -17.71 19.00 -1.94
N PHE A 89 -18.40 18.33 -2.85
CA PHE A 89 -19.54 18.90 -3.57
C PHE A 89 -20.91 18.58 -2.95
N ARG A 90 -20.93 17.83 -1.84
CA ARG A 90 -22.15 17.34 -1.18
C ARG A 90 -23.10 16.62 -2.17
N TRP A 91 -22.53 15.73 -2.97
CA TRP A 91 -23.30 14.98 -3.97
C TRP A 91 -24.05 13.82 -3.31
N ASP A 92 -25.39 13.90 -3.30
CA ASP A 92 -26.25 12.86 -2.76
C ASP A 92 -26.91 12.00 -3.85
N GLY A 93 -27.52 10.89 -3.43
CA GLY A 93 -28.28 10.01 -4.29
C GLY A 93 -27.42 9.18 -5.26
N TYR A 94 -27.70 9.26 -6.56
CA TYR A 94 -27.11 8.36 -7.54
C TYR A 94 -25.60 8.48 -7.70
N PHE A 95 -25.02 9.64 -7.41
CA PHE A 95 -23.57 9.88 -7.49
C PHE A 95 -22.77 9.13 -6.43
N VAL A 96 -23.43 8.57 -5.41
CA VAL A 96 -22.79 7.78 -4.37
C VAL A 96 -22.48 6.35 -4.85
N TYR A 97 -23.25 5.78 -5.77
CA TYR A 97 -23.09 4.37 -6.18
C TYR A 97 -21.76 4.02 -6.86
N PRO A 98 -21.17 4.86 -7.73
CA PRO A 98 -19.92 4.55 -8.41
C PRO A 98 -18.76 4.17 -7.47
N LYS A 99 -18.74 4.73 -6.25
CA LYS A 99 -17.70 4.41 -5.26
C LYS A 99 -17.72 2.93 -4.86
N TYR A 100 -18.91 2.34 -4.72
CA TYR A 100 -19.04 0.93 -4.37
C TYR A 100 -18.61 0.02 -5.53
N ILE A 101 -18.85 0.43 -6.77
CA ILE A 101 -18.38 -0.31 -7.96
C ILE A 101 -16.85 -0.34 -8.00
N LEU A 102 -16.20 0.82 -7.79
CA LEU A 102 -14.74 0.91 -7.72
C LEU A 102 -14.16 0.02 -6.62
N LEU A 103 -14.81 0.01 -5.45
CA LEU A 103 -14.42 -0.82 -4.31
C LEU A 103 -14.56 -2.32 -4.61
N ILE A 104 -15.67 -2.74 -5.24
CA ILE A 104 -15.90 -4.13 -5.63
C ILE A 104 -14.81 -4.60 -6.61
N ILE A 105 -14.48 -3.78 -7.62
CA ILE A 105 -13.42 -4.10 -8.57
C ILE A 105 -12.07 -4.20 -7.86
N ALA A 106 -11.76 -3.28 -6.94
CA ALA A 106 -10.54 -3.34 -6.14
C ALA A 106 -10.43 -4.65 -5.36
N TYR A 107 -11.52 -5.10 -4.73
CA TYR A 107 -11.57 -6.37 -4.00
C TYR A 107 -11.41 -7.59 -4.92
N LEU A 108 -12.05 -7.61 -6.09
CA LEU A 108 -11.89 -8.69 -7.05
C LEU A 108 -10.43 -8.85 -7.48
N ILE A 109 -9.76 -7.74 -7.79
CA ILE A 109 -8.34 -7.74 -8.14
C ILE A 109 -7.50 -8.18 -6.94
N PHE A 110 -7.85 -7.76 -5.72
CA PHE A 110 -7.14 -8.13 -4.51
C PHE A 110 -7.22 -9.63 -4.21
N VAL A 111 -8.38 -10.25 -4.43
CA VAL A 111 -8.57 -11.70 -4.31
C VAL A 111 -7.68 -12.43 -5.31
N PHE A 112 -7.64 -11.97 -6.56
CA PHE A 112 -6.77 -12.56 -7.58
C PHE A 112 -5.29 -12.41 -7.24
N ALA A 113 -4.89 -11.24 -6.76
CA ALA A 113 -3.54 -10.98 -6.30
C ALA A 113 -3.17 -11.90 -5.11
N SER A 114 -4.06 -12.06 -4.14
CA SER A 114 -3.87 -12.94 -2.98
C SER A 114 -3.71 -14.41 -3.38
N TYR A 115 -4.49 -14.87 -4.36
CA TYR A 115 -4.34 -16.21 -4.93
C TYR A 115 -2.95 -16.42 -5.55
N LYS A 116 -2.42 -15.41 -6.25
CA LYS A 116 -1.05 -15.45 -6.80
C LYS A 116 0.02 -15.49 -5.73
N ILE A 117 -0.14 -14.80 -4.59
CA ILE A 117 0.79 -14.90 -3.45
C ILE A 117 0.81 -16.33 -2.91
N LEU A 118 -0.35 -16.97 -2.77
CA LEU A 118 -0.41 -18.35 -2.29
C LEU A 118 0.36 -19.29 -3.23
N TYR A 119 0.23 -19.08 -4.54
CA TYR A 119 0.96 -19.85 -5.54
C TYR A 119 2.47 -19.60 -5.47
N LEU A 120 2.89 -18.34 -5.33
CA LEU A 120 4.28 -17.94 -5.09
C LEU A 120 4.84 -18.61 -3.82
N GLY A 121 4.11 -18.57 -2.71
CA GLY A 121 4.52 -19.18 -1.45
C GLY A 121 4.71 -20.70 -1.56
N LYS A 122 3.92 -21.37 -2.41
CA LYS A 122 4.09 -22.80 -2.73
C LYS A 122 5.32 -23.05 -3.61
N GLN A 123 5.55 -22.22 -4.64
CA GLN A 123 6.68 -22.37 -5.56
C GLN A 123 8.05 -22.04 -4.95
N PHE A 124 8.13 -20.93 -4.21
CA PHE A 124 9.36 -20.50 -3.55
C PHE A 124 9.64 -21.26 -2.25
N GLY A 125 8.71 -22.12 -1.82
CA GLY A 125 8.98 -23.18 -0.85
C GLY A 125 9.64 -22.68 0.43
N PHE A 126 8.99 -21.74 1.13
CA PHE A 126 9.43 -21.33 2.47
C PHE A 126 9.58 -22.56 3.41
N LYS A 127 8.79 -23.62 3.19
CA LYS A 127 8.94 -24.89 3.93
C LYS A 127 10.29 -25.59 3.71
N THR A 128 10.89 -25.52 2.53
CA THR A 128 12.14 -26.22 2.20
C THR A 128 13.38 -25.40 2.59
N GLN A 129 13.32 -24.07 2.43
CA GLN A 129 14.40 -23.16 2.84
C GLN A 129 14.50 -23.02 4.37
N VAL A 130 13.37 -22.95 5.10
CA VAL A 130 13.36 -22.93 6.58
C VAL A 130 13.89 -24.25 7.15
N LYS A 131 13.58 -25.39 6.53
CA LYS A 131 14.12 -26.69 6.96
C LYS A 131 15.66 -26.72 6.84
N LYS A 132 16.22 -26.20 5.74
CA LYS A 132 17.69 -26.11 5.55
C LYS A 132 18.36 -25.13 6.53
N MET A 133 17.71 -24.01 6.88
CA MET A 133 18.22 -23.09 7.91
C MET A 133 18.26 -23.73 9.30
N ASN A 134 17.20 -24.44 9.69
CA ASN A 134 17.15 -25.12 11.00
C ASN A 134 18.21 -26.24 11.11
N PHE A 135 18.44 -27.00 10.04
CA PHE A 135 19.50 -28.02 10.01
C PHE A 135 20.93 -27.43 10.11
N SER A 136 21.16 -26.23 9.55
CA SER A 136 22.47 -25.57 9.62
C SER A 136 22.77 -25.04 11.04
N ASN A 137 21.74 -24.51 11.71
CA ASN A 137 21.87 -24.00 13.08
C ASN A 137 22.03 -25.13 14.12
N GLU A 138 21.38 -26.28 13.95
CA GLU A 138 21.60 -27.43 14.83
C GLU A 138 23.01 -28.03 14.72
N LYS A 139 23.61 -28.05 13.52
CA LYS A 139 25.00 -28.50 13.33
C LYS A 139 26.03 -27.56 13.97
N LYS A 140 25.76 -26.25 14.03
CA LYS A 140 26.63 -25.27 14.71
C LYS A 140 26.52 -25.33 16.23
N LYS A 141 25.44 -25.87 16.79
CA LYS A 141 25.25 -25.98 18.25
C LYS A 141 25.85 -27.26 18.85
N LYS A 142 26.26 -28.21 18.01
CA LYS A 142 26.89 -29.50 18.38
C LYS A 142 28.40 -29.57 18.10
N ARG A 143 29.00 -28.50 17.60
CA ARG A 143 30.46 -28.29 17.55
C ARG A 143 30.84 -27.26 18.58
#